data_AF-A0A1H7NQN3-F1
#
_entry.id   AF-A0A1H7NQN3-F1
#
_cell.length_a   1.000
_cell.length_b   1.000
_cell.length_c   1.000
_cell.angle_alpha   90.00
_cell.angle_beta   90.00
_cell.angle_gamma   90.00
#
_symmetry.space_group_name_H-M   'P 1'
#
loop_
_entity.id
_entity.type
_entity.pdbx_description
1 polymer ?
#
loop_
_entity_poly.entity_id
_entity_poly.type
_entity_poly.pdbx_seq_one_letter_code
_entity_poly.pdbx_strand_id
1 'polypeptide(L)'
;MGKEQIRTSQKNKKLEDLHWKTQQWKTRFQIMDDELTLAERLLDSQIFQPKTRNLFERLQEYKIRIQKIKNTKKTLLIDISIHENNLGCLLDCTDIKYELSFYRKHDKLQAKIDSCLENFQKLKLEIFNYTGGILNLNDF
;
A
#
# COMPACT_ATOMS: atom_id res chain seq x y z
N MET A 1 34.08 16.26 -23.01
CA MET A 1 32.72 16.84 -22.94
C MET A 1 31.58 15.81 -23.02
N GLY A 2 31.63 14.76 -23.87
CA GLY A 2 30.48 13.86 -24.06
C GLY A 2 30.12 12.88 -22.92
N LYS A 3 31.10 12.36 -22.14
CA LYS A 3 30.84 11.32 -21.13
C LYS A 3 30.10 11.83 -19.88
N GLU A 4 30.30 13.09 -19.53
CA GLU A 4 29.74 13.71 -18.33
C GLU A 4 28.28 14.11 -18.52
N GLN A 5 27.93 14.64 -19.71
CA GLN A 5 26.54 14.89 -20.10
C GLN A 5 25.69 13.62 -20.16
N ILE A 6 26.25 12.51 -20.66
CA ILE A 6 25.56 11.21 -20.69
C ILE A 6 25.26 10.69 -19.27
N ARG A 7 26.24 10.81 -18.36
CA ARG A 7 26.09 10.38 -16.96
C ARG A 7 25.02 11.18 -16.22
N THR A 8 24.98 12.50 -16.41
CA THR A 8 23.96 13.38 -15.81
C THR A 8 22.56 13.07 -16.34
N SER A 9 22.43 12.86 -17.65
CA SER A 9 21.14 12.47 -18.26
C SER A 9 20.61 11.14 -17.73
N GLN A 10 21.47 10.14 -17.56
CA GLN A 10 21.10 8.84 -16.98
C GLN A 10 20.67 8.94 -15.50
N LYS A 11 21.35 9.80 -14.73
CA LYS A 11 21.00 10.04 -13.32
C LYS A 11 19.64 10.72 -13.19
N ASN A 12 19.36 11.73 -14.02
CA ASN A 12 18.07 12.43 -14.04
C ASN A 12 16.93 11.47 -14.36
N LYS A 13 17.08 10.63 -15.39
CA LYS A 13 16.07 9.62 -15.74
C LYS A 13 15.78 8.65 -14.59
N LYS A 14 16.81 8.18 -13.88
CA LYS A 14 16.62 7.32 -12.69
C LYS A 14 15.85 8.04 -11.58
N LEU A 15 16.12 9.33 -11.35
CA LEU A 15 15.41 10.11 -10.34
C LEU A 15 13.93 10.29 -10.72
N GLU A 16 13.65 10.55 -12.00
CA GLU A 16 12.29 10.59 -12.52
C GLU A 16 11.57 9.26 -12.31
N ASP A 17 12.21 8.13 -12.62
CA ASP A 17 11.65 6.79 -12.41
C ASP A 17 11.33 6.53 -10.93
N LEU A 18 12.23 6.91 -10.01
CA LEU A 18 12.04 6.79 -8.57
C LEU A 18 10.89 7.68 -8.06
N HIS A 19 10.82 8.92 -8.54
CA HIS A 19 9.76 9.85 -8.19
C HIS A 19 8.40 9.36 -8.71
N TRP A 20 8.35 8.91 -9.96
CA TRP A 20 7.16 8.31 -10.56
C TRP A 20 6.66 7.13 -9.75
N LYS A 21 7.57 6.22 -9.36
CA LYS A 21 7.25 5.06 -8.53
C LYS A 21 6.70 5.46 -7.16
N THR A 22 7.24 6.53 -6.57
CA THR A 22 6.71 7.12 -5.33
C THR A 22 5.27 7.61 -5.50
N GLN A 23 4.94 8.28 -6.62
CA GLN A 23 3.56 8.68 -6.90
C GLN A 23 2.64 7.48 -7.08
N GLN A 24 3.10 6.45 -7.79
CA GLN A 24 2.32 5.21 -7.96
C GLN A 24 1.97 4.57 -6.61
N TRP A 25 2.90 4.54 -5.65
CA TRP A 25 2.62 4.04 -4.30
C TRP A 25 1.51 4.84 -3.60
N LYS A 26 1.58 6.18 -3.67
CA LYS A 26 0.55 7.06 -3.08
C LYS A 26 -0.83 6.80 -3.70
N THR A 27 -0.91 6.73 -5.03
CA THR A 27 -2.17 6.44 -5.74
C THR A 27 -2.74 5.08 -5.35
N ARG A 28 -1.90 4.04 -5.26
CA ARG A 28 -2.35 2.71 -4.80
C ARG A 28 -2.91 2.75 -3.38
N PHE A 29 -2.31 3.54 -2.48
CA PHE A 29 -2.83 3.71 -1.12
C PHE A 29 -4.10 4.56 -1.04
N GLN A 30 -4.30 5.51 -1.95
CA GLN A 30 -5.57 6.24 -2.07
C GLN A 30 -6.70 5.30 -2.51
N ILE A 31 -6.47 4.50 -3.56
CA ILE A 31 -7.44 3.49 -4.00
C ILE A 31 -7.75 2.50 -2.87
N MET A 32 -6.72 2.06 -2.14
CA MET A 32 -6.90 1.18 -0.99
C MET A 32 -7.79 1.79 0.10
N ASP A 33 -7.75 3.11 0.31
CA ASP A 33 -8.62 3.77 1.30
C ASP A 33 -10.09 3.72 0.92
N ASP A 34 -10.39 3.97 -0.36
CA ASP A 34 -11.76 3.89 -0.86
C ASP A 34 -12.30 2.47 -0.73
N GLU A 35 -11.48 1.47 -1.06
CA GLU A 35 -11.85 0.06 -0.97
C GLU A 35 -11.99 -0.44 0.47
N LEU A 36 -11.10 -0.01 1.39
CA LEU A 36 -11.23 -0.32 2.82
C LEU A 36 -12.50 0.32 3.41
N THR A 37 -12.80 1.57 3.02
CA THR A 37 -14.03 2.25 3.44
C THR A 37 -15.26 1.50 2.97
N LEU A 38 -15.25 1.02 1.72
CA LEU A 38 -16.33 0.20 1.18
C LEU A 38 -16.46 -1.12 1.95
N ALA A 39 -15.35 -1.80 2.22
CA ALA A 39 -15.35 -3.06 2.96
C ALA A 39 -15.92 -2.89 4.39
N GLU A 40 -15.54 -1.84 5.10
CA GLU A 40 -16.11 -1.54 6.43
C GLU A 40 -17.62 -1.31 6.38
N ARG A 41 -18.08 -0.45 5.47
CA ARG A 41 -19.52 -0.18 5.28
C ARG A 41 -20.28 -1.44 4.92
N LEU A 42 -19.69 -2.29 4.09
CA LEU A 42 -20.27 -3.58 3.72
C LEU A 42 -20.41 -4.47 4.95
N LEU A 43 -19.35 -4.62 5.75
CA LEU A 43 -19.35 -5.44 6.97
C LEU A 43 -20.28 -4.89 8.06
N ASP A 44 -20.52 -3.57 8.11
CA ASP A 44 -21.44 -2.95 9.06
C ASP A 44 -22.91 -3.02 8.65
N SER A 45 -23.21 -3.45 7.41
CA SER A 45 -24.59 -3.55 6.93
C SER A 45 -25.39 -4.60 7.69
N GLN A 46 -26.68 -4.32 7.89
CA GLN A 46 -27.59 -5.18 8.66
C GLN A 46 -27.72 -6.60 8.10
N ILE A 47 -27.52 -6.78 6.79
CA ILE A 47 -27.61 -8.08 6.11
C ILE A 47 -26.47 -9.01 6.57
N PHE A 48 -25.35 -8.43 7.00
CA PHE A 48 -24.17 -9.17 7.44
C PHE A 48 -24.03 -9.20 8.97
N GLN A 49 -24.98 -8.63 9.72
CA GLN A 49 -25.09 -8.78 11.17
C GLN A 49 -25.46 -10.23 11.50
N PRO A 50 -24.54 -11.03 12.05
CA PRO A 50 -24.76 -12.44 12.15
C PRO A 50 -25.62 -12.81 13.36
N LYS A 51 -26.62 -13.67 13.12
CA LYS A 51 -27.45 -14.28 14.17
C LYS A 51 -26.76 -15.46 14.87
N THR A 52 -25.57 -15.87 14.40
CA THR A 52 -24.80 -16.99 14.93
C THR A 52 -23.40 -16.57 15.36
N ARG A 53 -22.89 -17.17 16.45
CA ARG A 53 -21.62 -16.79 17.08
C ARG A 53 -20.40 -16.88 16.16
N ASN A 54 -20.31 -17.92 15.34
CA ASN A 54 -19.16 -18.14 14.44
C ASN A 54 -19.02 -17.00 13.41
N LEU A 55 -20.13 -16.58 12.81
CA LEU A 55 -20.14 -15.49 11.83
C LEU A 55 -19.81 -14.15 12.51
N PHE A 56 -20.20 -13.95 13.77
CA PHE A 56 -19.81 -12.77 14.55
C PHE A 56 -18.30 -12.71 14.79
N GLU A 57 -17.69 -13.82 15.21
CA GLU A 57 -16.24 -13.89 15.46
C GLU A 57 -15.45 -13.56 14.18
N ARG A 58 -15.87 -14.10 13.04
CA ARG A 58 -15.25 -13.83 11.74
C ARG A 58 -15.41 -12.36 11.30
N LEU A 59 -16.57 -11.77 11.53
CA LEU A 59 -16.82 -10.35 11.27
C LEU A 59 -15.89 -9.45 12.09
N GLN A 60 -15.72 -9.75 13.37
CA GLN A 60 -14.80 -9.01 14.25
C GLN A 60 -13.34 -9.17 13.82
N GLU A 61 -12.94 -10.38 13.41
CA GLU A 61 -11.59 -10.64 12.88
C GLU A 61 -11.29 -9.75 11.67
N TYR A 62 -12.23 -9.63 10.73
CA TYR A 62 -12.06 -8.76 9.56
C TYR A 62 -11.90 -7.29 9.95
N LYS A 63 -12.70 -6.79 10.90
CA LYS A 63 -12.56 -5.41 11.41
C LYS A 63 -11.20 -5.15 12.02
N ILE A 64 -10.69 -6.08 12.83
CA ILE A 64 -9.34 -5.99 13.43
C ILE A 64 -8.27 -5.93 12.34
N ARG A 65 -8.36 -6.79 11.32
CA ARG A 65 -7.39 -6.85 10.21
C ARG A 65 -7.45 -5.59 9.34
N ILE A 66 -8.63 -5.04 9.08
CA ILE A 66 -8.80 -3.74 8.41
C ILE A 66 -8.06 -2.66 9.19
N GLN A 67 -8.27 -2.56 10.51
CA GLN A 67 -7.61 -1.56 11.34
C GLN A 67 -6.09 -1.71 11.33
N LYS A 68 -5.59 -2.95 11.37
CA LYS A 68 -4.15 -3.24 11.26
C LYS A 68 -3.58 -2.72 9.94
N ILE A 69 -4.24 -3.00 8.81
CA ILE A 69 -3.81 -2.51 7.49
C ILE A 69 -3.84 -0.98 7.44
N LYS A 70 -4.88 -0.34 7.96
CA LYS A 70 -4.96 1.13 8.03
C LYS A 70 -3.78 1.73 8.80
N ASN A 71 -3.41 1.12 9.93
CA ASN A 71 -2.27 1.57 10.72
C ASN A 71 -0.94 1.37 9.98
N THR A 72 -0.71 0.19 9.38
CA THR A 72 0.49 -0.07 8.58
C THR A 72 0.60 0.91 7.41
N LYS A 73 -0.48 1.15 6.69
CA LYS A 73 -0.54 2.12 5.59
C LYS A 73 -0.17 3.53 6.04
N LYS A 74 -0.69 4.00 7.19
CA LYS A 74 -0.34 5.32 7.74
C LYS A 74 1.17 5.45 7.98
N THR A 75 1.80 4.42 8.57
CA THR A 75 3.25 4.40 8.76
C THR A 75 3.98 4.42 7.42
N LEU A 76 3.53 3.65 6.42
CA LEU A 76 4.15 3.63 5.11
C LEU A 76 4.02 4.96 4.35
N LEU A 77 2.92 5.69 4.49
CA LEU A 77 2.77 7.02 3.89
C LEU A 77 3.76 8.03 4.47
N ILE A 78 4.09 7.92 5.76
CA ILE A 78 5.16 8.72 6.40
C ILE A 78 6.51 8.33 5.81
N ASP A 79 6.81 7.03 5.72
CA ASP A 79 8.06 6.52 5.12
C ASP A 79 8.22 6.98 3.65
N ILE A 80 7.14 6.95 2.87
CA ILE A 80 7.10 7.44 1.48
C ILE A 80 7.41 8.94 1.42
N SER A 81 6.80 9.75 2.30
CA SER A 81 7.04 11.19 2.33
C SER A 81 8.49 11.52 2.67
N ILE A 82 9.06 10.81 3.65
CA ILE A 82 10.49 10.94 3.99
C ILE A 82 11.37 10.52 2.82
N HIS A 83 11.03 9.42 2.14
CA HIS A 83 11.78 8.92 0.99
C HIS A 83 11.79 9.92 -0.17
N GLU A 84 10.62 10.49 -0.49
CA GLU A 84 10.45 11.51 -1.53
C GLU A 84 11.24 12.79 -1.24
N ASN A 85 11.23 13.26 0.01
CA ASN A 85 12.02 14.44 0.41
C ASN A 85 13.53 14.21 0.23
N ASN A 86 14.00 12.99 0.47
CA ASN A 86 15.42 12.62 0.27
C ASN A 86 15.79 12.43 -1.21
N LEU A 87 14.81 12.31 -2.10
CA LEU A 87 15.01 12.08 -3.54
C LEU A 87 15.66 13.33 -4.18
N GLY A 88 15.29 14.52 -3.73
CA GLY A 88 15.94 15.78 -4.14
C GLY A 88 17.42 15.86 -3.73
N CYS A 89 17.78 15.33 -2.56
CA CYS A 89 19.17 15.29 -2.09
C CYS A 89 20.07 14.39 -2.96
N LEU A 90 19.48 13.42 -3.68
CA LEU A 90 20.23 12.50 -4.52
C LEU A 90 20.74 13.16 -5.81
N LEU A 91 20.09 14.23 -6.28
CA LEU A 91 20.45 14.94 -7.51
C LEU A 91 21.88 15.51 -7.44
N ASP A 92 22.19 16.21 -6.35
CA ASP A 92 23.48 16.87 -6.14
C ASP A 92 24.51 15.99 -5.41
N CYS A 93 24.10 14.77 -5.01
CA CYS A 93 24.99 13.88 -4.28
C CYS A 93 26.09 13.30 -5.19
N THR A 94 27.34 13.46 -4.78
CA THR A 94 28.53 12.86 -5.40
C THR A 94 29.07 11.66 -4.61
N ASP A 95 28.54 11.41 -3.41
CA ASP A 95 28.91 10.28 -2.55
C ASP A 95 28.20 8.99 -2.97
N ILE A 96 28.97 8.08 -3.57
CA ILE A 96 28.51 6.76 -4.02
C ILE A 96 27.93 5.94 -2.86
N LYS A 97 28.46 6.06 -1.63
CA LYS A 97 27.94 5.33 -0.47
C LYS A 97 26.55 5.80 -0.09
N TYR A 98 26.31 7.11 -0.12
CA TYR A 98 24.99 7.68 0.10
C TYR A 98 23.99 7.22 -0.96
N GLU A 99 24.37 7.30 -2.24
CA GLU A 99 23.53 6.85 -3.36
C GLU A 99 23.15 5.36 -3.24
N LEU A 100 24.11 4.48 -2.96
CA LEU A 100 23.83 3.05 -2.74
C LEU A 100 22.92 2.80 -1.54
N SER A 101 23.10 3.55 -0.46
CA SER A 101 22.23 3.48 0.73
C SER A 101 20.81 3.92 0.41
N PHE A 102 20.64 4.95 -0.41
CA PHE A 102 19.34 5.43 -0.87
C PHE A 102 18.58 4.35 -1.64
N TYR A 103 19.20 3.73 -2.66
CA TYR A 103 18.54 2.67 -3.44
C TYR A 103 18.15 1.47 -2.56
N ARG A 104 19.01 1.07 -1.62
CA ARG A 104 18.67 0.00 -0.66
C ARG A 104 17.47 0.36 0.21
N LYS A 105 17.32 1.64 0.60
CA LYS A 105 16.13 2.11 1.33
C LYS A 105 14.90 2.11 0.45
N HIS A 106 15.03 2.50 -0.82
CA HIS A 106 13.94 2.42 -1.82
C HIS A 106 13.43 0.99 -1.96
N ASP A 107 14.32 0.01 -2.17
CA ASP A 107 13.94 -1.39 -2.35
C ASP A 107 13.28 -1.99 -1.11
N LYS A 108 13.79 -1.63 0.09
CA LYS A 108 13.15 -2.04 1.35
C LYS A 108 11.76 -1.44 1.51
N LEU A 109 11.58 -0.16 1.12
CA LEU A 109 10.27 0.50 1.17
C LEU A 109 9.30 -0.15 0.18
N GLN A 110 9.76 -0.43 -1.05
CA GLN A 110 9.00 -1.19 -2.06
C GLN A 110 8.49 -2.52 -1.48
N ALA A 111 9.37 -3.33 -0.89
CA ALA A 111 9.00 -4.63 -0.34
C ALA A 111 7.94 -4.51 0.78
N LYS A 112 8.04 -3.50 1.65
CA LYS A 112 7.01 -3.25 2.67
C LYS A 112 5.66 -2.84 2.07
N ILE A 113 5.69 -2.02 1.03
CA ILE A 113 4.48 -1.56 0.31
C ILE A 113 3.81 -2.75 -0.36
N ASP A 114 4.57 -3.55 -1.11
CA ASP A 114 4.05 -4.75 -1.78
C ASP A 114 3.43 -5.72 -0.77
N SER A 115 4.11 -5.99 0.34
CA SER A 115 3.56 -6.83 1.41
C SER A 115 2.25 -6.27 1.99
N CYS A 116 2.16 -4.95 2.20
CA CYS A 116 0.92 -4.32 2.67
C CYS A 116 -0.22 -4.49 1.66
N LEU A 117 0.06 -4.26 0.37
CA LEU A 117 -0.93 -4.37 -0.71
C LEU A 117 -1.39 -5.81 -0.89
N GLU A 118 -0.49 -6.79 -0.83
CA GLU A 118 -0.84 -8.22 -0.88
C GLU A 118 -1.71 -8.64 0.29
N ASN A 119 -1.37 -8.20 1.52
CA ASN A 119 -2.18 -8.48 2.70
C ASN A 119 -3.58 -7.88 2.60
N PHE A 120 -3.68 -6.69 2.02
CA PHE A 120 -4.95 -6.06 1.71
C PHE A 120 -5.76 -6.83 0.67
N GLN A 121 -5.15 -7.25 -0.46
CA GLN A 121 -5.85 -8.03 -1.48
C GLN A 121 -6.36 -9.37 -0.95
N LYS A 122 -5.56 -10.06 -0.12
CA LYS A 122 -5.99 -11.29 0.56
C LYS A 122 -7.20 -11.05 1.45
N LEU A 123 -7.15 -10.03 2.32
CA LEU A 123 -8.27 -9.67 3.19
C LEU A 123 -9.52 -9.30 2.39
N LYS A 124 -9.36 -8.52 1.31
CA LYS A 124 -10.46 -8.12 0.43
C LYS A 124 -11.16 -9.34 -0.19
N LEU A 125 -10.39 -10.30 -0.70
CA LEU A 125 -10.94 -11.53 -1.27
C LEU A 125 -11.69 -12.36 -0.20
N GLU A 126 -11.13 -12.47 1.01
CA GLU A 126 -11.79 -13.17 2.11
C GLU A 126 -13.12 -12.52 2.51
N ILE A 127 -13.16 -11.18 2.59
CA ILE A 127 -14.38 -10.43 2.87
C ILE A 127 -15.42 -10.65 1.77
N PHE A 128 -15.03 -10.58 0.50
CA PHE A 128 -15.94 -10.79 -0.63
C PHE A 128 -16.49 -12.20 -0.69
N ASN A 129 -15.68 -13.21 -0.38
CA ASN A 129 -16.15 -14.60 -0.30
C ASN A 129 -17.13 -14.79 0.87
N TYR A 130 -16.87 -14.15 2.02
CA TYR A 130 -17.76 -14.16 3.16
C TYR A 130 -19.11 -13.51 2.85
N THR A 131 -19.09 -12.29 2.29
CA THR A 131 -20.32 -11.56 1.98
C THR A 131 -21.07 -12.19 0.82
N GLY A 132 -20.38 -12.66 -0.22
CA GLY A 132 -20.99 -13.40 -1.33
C GLY A 132 -21.66 -14.70 -0.87
N GLY A 133 -21.04 -15.42 0.06
CA GLY A 133 -21.67 -16.61 0.67
C GLY A 133 -22.97 -16.29 1.39
N ILE A 134 -23.03 -15.16 2.11
CA ILE A 134 -24.26 -14.72 2.81
C ILE A 134 -25.33 -14.27 1.81
N LEU A 135 -24.95 -13.53 0.76
CA LEU A 135 -25.88 -13.08 -0.26
C LEU A 135 -26.53 -14.26 -0.99
N ASN A 136 -25.75 -15.27 -1.38
CA ASN A 136 -26.28 -16.48 -2.03
C ASN A 136 -27.15 -17.35 -1.10
N LEU A 137 -26.99 -17.24 0.23
CA LEU A 137 -27.79 -17.97 1.21
C LEU A 137 -29.17 -17.34 1.46
N ASN A 138 -29.35 -16.05 1.14
CA ASN A 138 -30.61 -15.33 1.34
C ASN A 138 -31.57 -15.43 0.13
N ASP A 139 -31.26 -16.24 -0.89
CA ASP A 139 -32.10 -16.48 -2.08
C ASP A 139 -33.13 -17.63 -1.90
N PHE A 140 -33.41 -18.09 -0.67
CA PHE A 140 -34.48 -19.06 -0.36
C PHE A 140 -35.25 -18.75 0.93
#